data_AF-A0A7V8NPZ3-F1
#
_entry.id   AF-A0A7V8NPZ3-F1
#
_cell.length_a   1.000
_cell.length_b   1.000
_cell.length_c   1.000
_cell.angle_alpha   90.00
_cell.angle_beta   90.00
_cell.angle_gamma   90.00
#
_symmetry.space_group_name_H-M   'P 1'
#
loop_
_entity.id
_entity.type
_entity.pdbx_description
1 polymer ?
#
loop_
_entity_poly.entity_id
_entity_poly.type
_entity_poly.pdbx_seq_one_letter_code
_entity_poly.pdbx_strand_id
1 'polypeptide(L)' 'SRIGEPRAIRAVANACASNAIALAIPCHRVIRSDGALAGYRWGVERKRSMVKKEAGAFA' A
#
# COMPACT_ATOMS: atom_id res chain seq x y z
N SER A 1 14.39 -4.38 -4.37
CA SER A 1 13.44 -4.16 -3.26
C SER A 1 14.21 -3.64 -2.06
N ARG A 2 13.59 -2.86 -1.15
CA ARG A 2 14.31 -2.23 -0.02
C ARG A 2 14.79 -3.21 1.06
N ILE A 3 14.24 -4.41 1.09
CA ILE A 3 14.50 -5.44 2.11
C ILE A 3 15.57 -6.46 1.70
N GLY A 4 16.30 -6.24 0.60
CA GLY A 4 17.36 -7.15 0.14
C GLY A 4 16.89 -8.50 -0.43
N GLU A 5 15.59 -8.80 -0.40
CA GLU A 5 15.01 -10.03 -0.97
C GLU A 5 14.12 -9.70 -2.18
N PRO A 6 14.61 -9.85 -3.42
CA PRO A 6 13.83 -9.55 -4.62
C PRO A 6 12.63 -10.48 -4.84
N ARG A 7 12.67 -11.73 -4.34
CA ARG A 7 11.62 -12.73 -4.58
C ARG A 7 10.48 -12.68 -3.54
N ALA A 8 10.61 -11.86 -2.50
CA ALA A 8 9.61 -11.73 -1.42
C ALA A 8 8.34 -10.93 -1.80
N ILE A 9 8.06 -10.70 -3.08
CA ILE A 9 6.94 -9.86 -3.55
C ILE A 9 5.60 -10.30 -2.94
N ARG A 10 5.31 -11.62 -2.96
CA ARG A 10 4.06 -12.17 -2.40
C ARG A 10 4.01 -12.03 -0.88
N ALA A 11 5.12 -12.26 -0.19
CA ALA A 11 5.21 -12.11 1.26
C ALA A 11 4.97 -10.65 1.69
N VAL A 12 5.59 -9.70 0.99
CA VAL A 12 5.38 -8.26 1.23
C VAL A 12 3.94 -7.85 0.94
N ALA A 13 3.35 -8.34 -0.16
CA ALA A 13 1.96 -8.05 -0.49
C ALA A 13 1.00 -8.55 0.60
N ASN A 14 1.22 -9.78 1.09
CA ASN A 14 0.43 -10.35 2.19
C ASN A 14 0.59 -9.54 3.48
N ALA A 15 1.82 -9.17 3.86
CA ALA A 15 2.08 -8.34 5.04
C ALA A 15 1.38 -6.97 4.97
N CYS A 16 1.36 -6.35 3.79
CA CYS A 16 0.64 -5.09 3.57
C CYS A 16 -0.88 -5.27 3.67
N ALA A 17 -1.40 -6.38 3.15
CA ALA A 17 -2.82 -6.71 3.18
C ALA A 17 -3.32 -7.10 4.58
N SER A 18 -2.45 -7.65 5.44
CA SER A 18 -2.78 -8.03 6.82
C SER A 18 -2.62 -6.90 7.84
N ASN A 19 -2.11 -5.73 7.42
CA ASN A 19 -1.84 -4.62 8.33
C ASN A 19 -3.14 -4.07 8.98
N ALA A 20 -3.27 -4.26 10.29
CA ALA A 20 -4.38 -3.73 11.08
C ALA A 20 -4.19 -2.26 11.50
N ILE A 21 -2.96 -1.74 11.47
CA ILE A 21 -2.61 -0.39 11.97
C ILE A 21 -2.36 0.54 10.79
N ALA A 22 -3.35 0.67 9.91
CA ALA A 22 -3.20 1.36 8.62
C ALA A 22 -3.04 2.89 8.70
N LEU A 23 -3.32 3.49 9.87
CA LEU A 23 -3.09 4.92 10.09
C LEU A 23 -1.61 5.23 10.36
N ALA A 24 -0.92 4.38 11.12
CA ALA A 24 0.49 4.57 11.47
C ALA A 24 1.45 3.90 10.46
N ILE A 25 1.05 2.74 9.92
CA ILE A 25 1.86 1.99 8.96
C ILE A 25 1.25 2.19 7.55
N PRO A 26 1.92 2.91 6.63
CA PRO A 26 1.32 3.41 5.39
C PRO A 26 1.28 2.33 4.29
N CYS A 27 0.61 1.20 4.53
CA CYS A 27 0.53 0.11 3.55
C CYS A 27 -0.29 0.47 2.30
N HIS A 28 -1.06 1.57 2.32
CA HIS A 28 -1.70 2.14 1.14
C HIS A 28 -0.72 2.69 0.10
N ARG A 29 0.54 2.99 0.48
CA ARG A 29 1.60 3.47 -0.43
C ARG A 29 2.26 2.36 -1.25
N VAL A 30 1.96 1.09 -0.97
CA VAL A 30 2.49 -0.04 -1.75
C VAL A 30 1.62 -0.23 -2.98
N ILE A 31 2.18 0.10 -4.14
CA ILE A 31 1.53 0.07 -5.46
C ILE A 31 2.19 -1.01 -6.32
N ARG A 32 1.42 -1.63 -7.22
CA ARG A 32 1.98 -2.56 -8.20
C ARG A 32 2.89 -1.81 -9.18
N SER A 33 3.80 -2.55 -9.82
CA SER A 33 4.71 -2.00 -10.83
C SER A 33 4.00 -1.43 -12.06
N ASP A 34 2.78 -1.90 -12.35
CA ASP A 34 1.91 -1.39 -13.41
C ASP A 34 1.08 -0.16 -12.99
N GLY A 35 1.28 0.36 -11.78
CA GLY A 35 0.54 1.49 -11.23
C GLY A 35 -0.86 1.15 -10.70
N ALA A 36 -1.32 -0.10 -10.82
CA ALA A 36 -2.64 -0.49 -10.34
C ALA A 36 -2.68 -0.62 -8.81
N LEU A 37 -3.83 -0.26 -8.22
CA LEU A 37 -4.11 -0.50 -6.81
C LEU A 37 -4.54 -1.95 -6.62
N ALA A 38 -3.83 -2.65 -5.75
CA ALA A 38 -4.17 -4.00 -5.31
C ALA A 38 -4.74 -4.01 -3.89
N GLY A 39 -5.06 -5.21 -3.41
CA GLY A 39 -5.68 -5.50 -2.12
C GLY A 39 -5.24 -4.61 -0.96
N TYR A 40 -6.23 -4.29 -0.12
CA TYR A 40 -6.07 -3.47 1.06
C TYR A 40 -7.08 -3.95 2.10
N ARG A 41 -6.64 -4.14 3.36
CA ARG A 41 -7.47 -4.67 4.44
C ARG A 41 -8.82 -3.94 4.58
N TRP A 42 -8.79 -2.64 4.34
CA TRP A 42 -9.92 -1.73 4.54
C TRP A 42 -10.61 -1.31 3.23
N GLY A 43 -10.37 -2.04 2.14
CA GLY A 43 -10.98 -1.82 0.83
C GLY A 43 -10.18 -0.94 -0.13
N VAL A 44 -10.12 -1.33 -1.41
CA VAL A 44 -9.31 -0.65 -2.44
C VAL A 44 -9.70 0.82 -2.63
N GLU A 45 -10.98 1.16 -2.47
CA GLU A 45 -11.43 2.56 -2.57
C GLU A 45 -10.89 3.45 -1.44
N ARG A 46 -10.75 2.90 -0.22
CA ARG A 46 -10.09 3.63 0.87
C ARG A 46 -8.62 3.87 0.56
N LYS A 47 -7.91 2.85 0.05
CA LYS A 47 -6.52 2.99 -0.41
C LYS A 47 -6.38 4.08 -1.47
N ARG A 48 -7.29 4.11 -2.45
CA ARG A 48 -7.36 5.16 -3.48
C ARG A 48 -7.57 6.54 -2.87
N SER A 49 -8.50 6.69 -1.94
CA SER A 49 -8.75 7.96 -1.25
C SER A 49 -7.51 8.46 -0.49
N MET A 50 -6.82 7.57 0.23
CA MET A 50 -5.60 7.92 0.97
C MET A 50 -4.48 8.37 0.05
N VAL A 51 -4.22 7.63 -1.03
CA VAL A 51 -3.20 8.02 -2.03
C VAL A 51 -3.53 9.37 -2.67
N LYS A 52 -4.81 9.61 -3.02
CA LYS A 52 -5.25 10.91 -3.57
C LYS A 52 -5.04 12.06 -2.57
N LYS A 53 -5.38 11.85 -1.29
CA LYS A 53 -5.18 12.85 -0.23
C LYS A 53 -3.70 13.18 -0.05
N GLU A 54 -2.82 12.18 -0.11
CA GLU A 54 -1.37 12.38 -0.02
C GLU A 54 -0.80 13.09 -1.26
N ALA A 55 -1.31 12.78 -2.45
CA ALA A 55 -0.90 13.44 -3.69
C ALA A 55 -1.31 14.92 -3.74
N GLY A 56 -2.37 15.29 -3.02
CA GLY A 56 -2.82 16.67 -2.83
C GLY A 56 -2.47 17.27 -1.47
N ALA A 57 -1.54 16.69 -0.71
CA ALA A 57 -1.26 17.12 0.65
C ALA A 57 -0.51 18.45 0.69
N PHE A 58 -1.27 19.48 1.11
CA PHE A 58 -0.94 20.90 1.31
C PHE A 58 -0.72 21.71 0.02
N ALA A 59 -1.83 22.17 -0.56
CA ALA A 59 -1.87 23.53 -1.11
C ALA A 59 -2.05 24.53 0.04
#